data_AF-A0A8T0EIP5-F1
#
_entry.id   AF-A0A8T0EIP5-F1
#
_cell.length_a   1.000
_cell.length_b   1.000
_cell.length_c   1.000
_cell.angle_alpha   90.00
_cell.angle_beta   90.00
_cell.angle_gamma   90.00
#
_symmetry.space_group_name_H-M   'P 1'
#
loop_
_entity.id
_entity.type
_entity.pdbx_description
1 polymer ?
#
loop_
_entity_poly.entity_id
_entity_poly.type
_entity_poly.pdbx_seq_one_letter_code
_entity_poly.pdbx_strand_id
1 'polypeptide(L)'
;MTVMAFLIFPARTNNFNVDSLRGQAIAKQLRDTVHDVQSKIGKRMFEICLGGRLPTSEELLTSEDIVKLKRCIYASQRTSLPPICSHNMIDDANDPVLSHLRRCHLFNNREDRVKVLFHPEFLSSTNPLFSMDYEEFVRGCHIGVFPSYYEPWGYTPAECTVMGIPSITTNLSGFGCFIAEHVADPMSYGTYIVDRRFKSPEESVQQLAQYLFDFTCLSRRQRIIQRNRTERLSDLLDWKNLGVYYRQARQMALHKTHPEFLEDETVRNKMQMKYPRPMSEPPSPLSSRASTPAPSEHGSDEEDELSDGSENAGET
;
A
#
# COMPACT_ATOMS: atom_id res chain seq x y z
N MET A 1 12.84 -3.30 7.01
CA MET A 1 11.46 -2.94 6.62
C MET A 1 10.76 -2.25 7.79
N THR A 2 9.94 -1.22 7.55
CA THR A 2 9.13 -0.56 8.60
C THR A 2 7.68 -0.54 8.13
N VAL A 3 6.73 -0.88 9.00
CA VAL A 3 5.30 -0.88 8.69
C VAL A 3 4.63 0.27 9.44
N MET A 4 3.72 0.97 8.75
CA MET A 4 2.86 1.98 9.35
C MET A 4 1.41 1.49 9.26
N ALA A 5 0.82 1.14 10.40
CA ALA A 5 -0.54 0.63 10.50
C ALA A 5 -1.50 1.77 10.85
N PHE A 6 -2.41 2.09 9.93
CA PHE A 6 -3.46 3.07 10.14
C PHE A 6 -4.74 2.37 10.58
N LEU A 7 -5.38 2.90 11.62
CA LEU A 7 -6.70 2.48 12.07
C LEU A 7 -7.66 3.64 11.82
N ILE A 8 -8.55 3.49 10.85
CA ILE A 8 -9.52 4.54 10.47
C ILE A 8 -10.90 4.11 10.96
N PHE A 9 -11.27 4.53 12.17
CA PHE A 9 -12.56 4.18 12.77
C PHE A 9 -13.18 5.42 13.41
N PRO A 10 -14.25 6.00 12.83
CA PRO A 10 -14.92 7.16 13.41
C PRO A 10 -15.30 6.93 14.87
N ALA A 11 -14.88 7.84 15.75
CA ALA A 11 -15.16 7.76 17.18
C ALA A 11 -15.40 9.15 17.77
N ARG A 12 -15.85 9.19 19.02
CA ARG A 12 -16.18 10.44 19.72
C ARG A 12 -14.90 11.18 20.14
N THR A 13 -14.65 12.33 19.53
CA THR A 13 -13.42 13.12 19.70
C THR A 13 -13.72 14.60 20.00
N ASN A 14 -12.72 15.30 20.52
CA ASN A 14 -12.68 16.75 20.73
C ASN A 14 -11.49 17.33 19.94
N ASN A 15 -11.70 17.60 18.65
CA ASN A 15 -10.70 18.15 17.71
C ASN A 15 -9.41 17.32 17.60
N PHE A 16 -8.51 17.76 16.71
CA PHE A 16 -7.16 17.22 16.57
C PHE A 16 -6.32 17.47 17.83
N ASN A 17 -5.37 16.58 18.12
CA ASN A 17 -4.39 16.87 19.16
C ASN A 17 -3.34 17.88 18.65
N VAL A 18 -2.83 18.68 19.59
CA VAL A 18 -1.90 19.78 19.29
C VAL A 18 -0.61 19.24 18.65
N ASP A 19 -0.14 18.09 19.11
CA ASP A 19 1.09 17.48 18.62
C ASP A 19 1.01 17.09 17.14
N SER A 20 -0.13 16.57 16.69
CA SER A 20 -0.32 16.19 15.28
C SER A 20 -0.36 17.42 14.38
N LEU A 21 -1.11 18.46 14.78
CA LEU A 21 -1.19 19.71 14.02
C LEU A 21 0.16 20.43 13.97
N ARG A 22 0.85 20.52 15.12
CA ARG A 22 2.19 21.10 15.22
C ARG A 22 3.18 20.36 14.36
N GLY A 23 3.14 19.02 14.37
CA GLY A 23 4.00 18.17 13.54
C GLY A 23 3.84 18.47 12.04
N GLN A 24 2.60 18.59 11.55
CA GLN A 24 2.33 18.94 10.16
C GLN A 24 2.78 20.36 9.81
N ALA A 25 2.53 21.34 10.68
CA ALA A 25 2.94 22.72 10.47
C ALA A 25 4.48 22.84 10.35
N ILE A 26 5.23 22.16 11.24
CA ILE A 26 6.70 22.15 11.18
C ILE A 26 7.20 21.45 9.91
N ALA A 27 6.62 20.31 9.55
CA ALA A 27 7.00 19.58 8.34
C ALA A 27 6.74 20.41 7.08
N LYS A 28 5.60 21.12 7.01
CA LYS A 28 5.28 22.06 5.93
C LYS A 28 6.27 23.21 5.87
N GLN A 29 6.56 23.87 6.98
CA GLN A 29 7.53 24.97 7.04
C GLN A 29 8.92 24.53 6.56
N LEU A 30 9.38 23.35 6.98
CA LEU A 30 10.65 22.80 6.54
C LEU A 30 10.64 22.53 5.02
N ARG A 31 9.56 21.93 4.50
CA ARG A 31 9.40 21.68 3.05
C ARG A 31 9.44 22.98 2.24
N ASP A 32 8.68 23.99 2.66
CA ASP A 32 8.62 25.28 1.98
C ASP A 32 9.98 25.98 2.00
N THR A 33 10.71 25.90 3.13
CA THR A 33 12.07 26.45 3.25
C THR A 33 13.06 25.72 2.34
N VAL A 34 13.00 24.38 2.27
CA VAL A 34 13.86 23.61 1.36
C VAL A 34 13.58 23.96 -0.09
N HIS A 35 12.31 24.13 -0.47
CA HIS A 35 11.93 24.49 -1.83
C HIS A 35 12.47 25.89 -2.23
N ASP A 36 12.39 26.89 -1.34
CA ASP A 36 12.99 28.21 -1.55
C ASP A 36 14.51 28.13 -1.74
N VAL A 37 15.20 27.39 -0.86
CA VAL A 37 16.66 27.19 -0.95
C VAL A 37 17.03 26.45 -2.25
N GLN A 38 16.29 25.42 -2.63
CA GLN A 38 16.50 24.68 -3.88
C GLN A 38 16.37 25.57 -5.11
N SER A 39 15.37 26.45 -5.15
CA SER A 39 15.19 27.40 -6.25
C SER A 39 16.39 28.36 -6.37
N LYS A 40 16.89 28.86 -5.23
CA LYS A 40 18.07 29.73 -5.18
C LYS A 40 19.36 29.01 -5.57
N ILE A 41 19.53 27.75 -5.16
CA ILE A 41 20.65 26.90 -5.58
C ILE A 41 20.63 26.76 -7.11
N GLY A 42 19.47 26.41 -7.68
CA GLY A 42 19.32 26.22 -9.12
C GLY A 42 19.68 27.47 -9.92
N LYS A 43 19.23 28.66 -9.46
CA LYS A 43 19.56 29.94 -10.10
C LYS A 43 21.06 30.24 -10.06
N ARG A 44 21.70 30.12 -8.90
CA ARG A 44 23.15 30.36 -8.74
C ARG A 44 23.98 29.40 -9.55
N MET A 45 23.61 28.12 -9.54
CA MET A 45 24.25 27.09 -10.36
C MET A 45 24.19 27.44 -11.84
N PHE A 46 23.02 27.85 -12.34
CA PHE A 46 22.86 28.25 -13.74
C PHE A 46 23.74 29.46 -14.09
N GLU A 47 23.71 30.52 -13.29
CA GLU A 47 24.49 31.75 -13.54
C GLU A 47 26.00 31.49 -13.52
N ILE A 48 26.49 30.67 -12.58
CA ILE A 48 27.91 30.36 -12.46
C ILE A 48 28.38 29.46 -13.62
N CYS A 49 27.61 28.42 -13.96
CA CYS A 49 27.91 27.55 -15.09
C CYS A 49 27.87 28.29 -16.43
N LEU A 50 26.94 29.23 -16.62
CA LEU A 50 26.91 30.10 -17.80
C LEU A 50 28.18 30.97 -17.90
N GLY A 51 28.79 31.31 -16.76
CA GLY A 51 30.09 31.97 -16.67
C GLY A 51 31.30 31.07 -16.97
N GLY A 52 31.10 29.80 -17.33
CA GLY A 52 32.16 28.90 -17.80
C GLY A 52 32.96 28.21 -16.69
N ARG A 53 32.47 28.22 -15.44
CA ARG A 53 33.10 27.50 -14.32
C ARG A 53 32.07 26.72 -13.52
N LEU A 54 32.53 25.72 -12.77
CA LEU A 54 31.68 25.02 -11.82
C LEU A 54 31.52 25.82 -10.52
N PRO A 55 30.33 25.78 -9.90
CA PRO A 55 30.08 26.44 -8.62
C PRO A 55 30.69 25.66 -7.46
N THR A 56 31.14 26.37 -6.42
CA THR A 56 31.60 25.78 -5.17
C THR A 56 30.44 25.55 -4.19
N SER A 57 30.65 24.72 -3.16
CA SER A 57 29.63 24.42 -2.15
C SER A 57 29.12 25.67 -1.41
N GLU A 58 30.00 26.63 -1.14
CA GLU A 58 29.65 27.88 -0.43
C GLU A 58 28.84 28.84 -1.31
N GLU A 59 29.08 28.81 -2.63
CA GLU A 59 28.30 29.57 -3.60
C GLU A 59 26.89 28.98 -3.78
N LEU A 60 26.78 27.64 -3.76
CA LEU A 60 25.48 26.96 -3.86
C LEU A 60 24.69 27.07 -2.57
N LEU A 61 25.29 26.91 -1.39
CA LEU A 61 24.59 26.94 -0.11
C LEU A 61 25.16 28.03 0.77
N THR A 62 24.48 29.18 0.80
CA THR A 62 24.98 30.35 1.54
C THR A 62 24.81 30.17 3.05
N SER A 63 25.55 30.95 3.84
CA SER A 63 25.35 31.00 5.29
C SER A 63 23.91 31.38 5.69
N GLU A 64 23.23 32.22 4.91
CA GLU A 64 21.83 32.57 5.15
C GLU A 64 20.90 31.36 4.99
N ASP A 65 21.09 30.58 3.91
CA ASP A 65 20.34 29.34 3.67
C ASP A 65 20.55 28.34 4.81
N ILE A 66 21.80 28.16 5.23
CA ILE A 66 22.18 27.27 6.34
C ILE A 66 21.47 27.69 7.63
N VAL A 67 21.43 28.99 7.95
CA VAL A 67 20.75 29.50 9.15
C VAL A 67 19.25 29.20 9.10
N LYS A 68 18.58 29.41 7.95
CA LYS A 68 17.15 29.10 7.78
C LYS A 68 16.86 27.61 7.95
N LEU A 69 17.68 26.75 7.33
CA LEU A 69 17.56 25.29 7.47
C LEU A 69 17.79 24.85 8.92
N LYS A 70 18.83 25.36 9.59
CA LYS A 70 19.10 25.07 11.01
C LYS A 70 17.94 25.47 11.92
N ARG A 71 17.30 26.62 11.68
CA ARG A 71 16.10 27.04 12.43
C ARG A 71 14.95 26.04 12.27
N CYS A 72 14.71 25.56 11.05
CA CYS A 72 13.66 24.56 10.81
C CYS A 72 13.99 23.20 11.46
N ILE A 73 15.26 22.77 11.42
CA ILE A 73 15.72 21.55 12.09
C ILE A 73 15.55 21.67 13.61
N TYR A 74 15.90 22.82 14.19
CA TYR A 74 15.72 23.04 15.63
C TYR A 74 14.23 22.99 16.01
N ALA A 75 13.35 23.60 15.20
CA ALA A 75 11.91 23.57 15.43
C ALA A 75 11.29 22.16 15.34
N SER A 76 11.90 21.24 14.58
CA SER A 76 11.42 19.86 14.41
C SER A 76 11.87 18.89 15.51
N GLN A 77 12.77 19.33 16.40
CA GLN A 77 13.16 18.54 17.55
C GLN A 77 11.98 18.37 18.50
N ARG A 78 11.78 17.13 18.96
CA ARG A 78 10.74 16.76 19.93
C ARG A 78 11.33 15.88 21.02
N THR A 79 10.79 16.01 22.22
CA THR A 79 11.11 15.17 23.39
C THR A 79 10.10 14.06 23.60
N SER A 80 8.89 14.19 23.04
CA SER A 80 7.83 13.19 23.08
C SER A 80 7.92 12.20 21.91
N LEU A 81 7.35 11.02 22.11
CA LEU A 81 7.14 10.03 21.06
C LEU A 81 6.07 10.50 20.06
N PRO A 82 6.09 10.01 18.80
CA PRO A 82 4.99 10.22 17.88
C PRO A 82 3.66 9.71 18.49
N PRO A 83 2.60 10.53 18.51
CA PRO A 83 1.35 10.11 19.12
C PRO A 83 0.73 8.93 18.37
N ILE A 84 0.12 8.00 19.10
CA ILE A 84 -0.57 6.83 18.54
C ILE A 84 -2.00 7.17 18.08
N CYS A 85 -2.51 8.36 18.42
CA CYS A 85 -3.81 8.88 18.00
C CYS A 85 -3.62 10.29 17.43
N SER A 86 -4.44 10.68 16.46
CA SER A 86 -4.40 12.01 15.85
C SER A 86 -5.33 13.04 16.52
N HIS A 87 -6.25 12.57 17.36
CA HIS A 87 -7.31 13.38 17.97
C HIS A 87 -7.29 13.27 19.49
N ASN A 88 -7.97 14.20 20.17
CA ASN A 88 -8.28 14.03 21.58
C ASN A 88 -9.56 13.21 21.70
N MET A 89 -9.48 12.00 22.24
CA MET A 89 -10.66 11.15 22.45
C MET A 89 -11.49 11.67 23.63
N ILE A 90 -12.82 11.62 23.54
CA ILE A 90 -13.70 12.01 24.66
C ILE A 90 -13.53 11.05 25.85
N ASP A 91 -13.46 9.75 25.56
CA ASP A 91 -13.26 8.69 26.56
C ASP A 91 -12.00 7.88 26.22
N ASP A 92 -10.86 8.56 26.28
CA ASP A 92 -9.55 8.01 25.94
C ASP A 92 -9.18 6.75 26.75
N ALA A 93 -9.56 6.71 28.04
CA ALA A 93 -9.18 5.65 28.97
C ALA A 93 -9.90 4.32 28.68
N ASN A 94 -11.16 4.39 28.26
CA ASN A 94 -11.98 3.21 27.97
C ASN A 94 -12.12 2.93 26.47
N ASP A 95 -11.54 3.76 25.60
CA ASP A 95 -11.55 3.52 24.16
C ASP A 95 -10.89 2.15 23.86
N PRO A 96 -11.58 1.23 23.15
CA PRO A 96 -11.08 -0.12 22.96
C PRO A 96 -9.82 -0.16 22.10
N VAL A 97 -9.66 0.75 21.13
CA VAL A 97 -8.47 0.79 20.26
C VAL A 97 -7.26 1.22 21.08
N LEU A 98 -7.35 2.35 21.78
CA LEU A 98 -6.24 2.87 22.59
C LEU A 98 -5.89 1.93 23.74
N SER A 99 -6.88 1.32 24.39
CA SER A 99 -6.66 0.32 25.44
C SER A 99 -5.85 -0.88 24.92
N HIS A 100 -6.14 -1.36 23.71
CA HIS A 100 -5.41 -2.47 23.10
C HIS A 100 -4.01 -2.07 22.65
N LEU A 101 -3.83 -0.89 22.06
CA LEU A 101 -2.50 -0.38 21.69
C LEU A 101 -1.59 -0.25 22.92
N ARG A 102 -2.13 0.25 24.04
CA ARG A 102 -1.43 0.32 25.33
C ARG A 102 -1.09 -1.06 25.89
N ARG A 103 -2.06 -1.99 25.88
CA ARG A 103 -1.87 -3.37 26.34
C ARG A 103 -0.79 -4.11 25.55
N CYS A 104 -0.67 -3.84 24.25
CA CYS A 104 0.35 -4.41 23.38
C CYS A 104 1.67 -3.62 23.35
N HIS A 105 1.80 -2.57 24.16
CA HIS A 105 2.97 -1.69 24.23
C HIS A 105 3.40 -1.05 22.89
N LEU A 106 2.43 -0.76 22.01
CA LEU A 106 2.67 -0.10 20.73
C LEU A 106 2.63 1.42 20.89
N PHE A 107 3.76 2.01 21.28
CA PHE A 107 3.88 3.46 21.59
C PHE A 107 4.67 4.26 20.56
N ASN A 108 4.98 3.66 19.40
CA ASN A 108 5.83 4.26 18.38
C ASN A 108 7.25 4.59 18.89
N ASN A 109 7.81 3.76 19.77
CA ASN A 109 9.21 3.86 20.21
C ASN A 109 10.13 3.77 18.99
N ARG A 110 11.37 4.27 19.07
CA ARG A 110 12.27 4.30 17.92
C ARG A 110 12.54 2.89 17.36
N GLU A 111 12.63 1.92 18.25
CA GLU A 111 12.96 0.51 18.01
C GLU A 111 11.80 -0.27 17.35
N ASP A 112 10.55 0.17 17.55
CA ASP A 112 9.37 -0.52 17.03
C ASP A 112 9.41 -0.59 15.49
N ARG A 113 9.40 -1.79 14.90
CA ARG A 113 9.38 -1.93 13.43
C ARG A 113 8.00 -1.68 12.83
N VAL A 114 6.96 -1.79 13.65
CA VAL A 114 5.57 -1.46 13.31
C VAL A 114 5.18 -0.22 14.09
N LYS A 115 4.76 0.82 13.38
CA LYS A 115 4.21 2.04 13.94
C LYS A 115 2.69 2.02 13.77
N VAL A 116 1.97 2.67 14.68
CA VAL A 116 0.51 2.71 14.69
C VAL A 116 0.01 4.15 14.72
N LEU A 117 -1.09 4.40 14.01
CA LEU A 117 -1.84 5.64 14.08
C LEU A 117 -3.32 5.35 14.02
N PHE A 118 -3.99 5.66 15.10
CA PHE A 118 -5.43 5.74 15.18
C PHE A 118 -5.90 7.11 14.68
N HIS A 119 -6.73 7.09 13.64
CA HIS A 119 -7.41 8.25 13.09
C HIS A 119 -8.93 8.08 13.27
N PRO A 120 -9.48 8.61 14.37
CA PRO A 120 -10.89 8.43 14.74
C PRO A 120 -11.88 9.31 13.96
N GLU A 121 -11.61 9.58 12.70
CA GLU A 121 -12.43 10.44 11.83
C GLU A 121 -12.42 9.86 10.41
N PHE A 122 -13.44 10.19 9.60
CA PHE A 122 -13.42 9.88 8.18
C PHE A 122 -12.35 10.71 7.46
N LEU A 123 -11.69 10.09 6.48
CA LEU A 123 -10.72 10.79 5.64
C LEU A 123 -11.45 11.74 4.68
N SER A 124 -10.90 12.94 4.55
CA SER A 124 -11.40 13.97 3.66
C SER A 124 -10.25 14.86 3.23
N SER A 125 -10.27 15.32 1.98
CA SER A 125 -9.33 16.29 1.42
C SER A 125 -9.23 17.59 2.21
N THR A 126 -10.25 17.96 3.00
CA THR A 126 -10.21 19.15 3.87
C THR A 126 -9.53 18.91 5.22
N ASN A 127 -9.13 17.67 5.54
CA ASN A 127 -8.48 17.34 6.80
C ASN A 127 -7.05 17.93 6.84
N PRO A 128 -6.68 18.67 7.90
CA PRO A 128 -5.36 19.32 7.98
C PRO A 128 -4.20 18.34 8.21
N LEU A 129 -4.49 17.09 8.63
CA LEU A 129 -3.47 16.05 8.84
C LEU A 129 -3.28 15.18 7.60
N PHE A 130 -4.38 14.82 6.94
CA PHE A 130 -4.41 14.01 5.72
C PHE A 130 -5.22 14.73 4.66
N SER A 131 -4.56 15.56 3.85
CA SER A 131 -5.23 16.27 2.75
C SER A 131 -5.45 15.35 1.55
N MET A 132 -6.22 14.28 1.75
CA MET A 132 -6.59 13.30 0.73
C MET A 132 -7.94 12.66 1.07
N ASP A 133 -8.67 12.27 0.03
CA ASP A 133 -9.92 11.53 0.20
C ASP A 133 -9.66 10.04 0.46
N TYR A 134 -10.69 9.33 0.95
CA TYR A 134 -10.60 7.90 1.29
C TYR A 134 -9.99 7.05 0.17
N GLU A 135 -10.43 7.25 -1.08
CA GLU A 135 -9.94 6.48 -2.21
C GLU A 135 -8.45 6.72 -2.51
N GLU A 136 -7.99 7.96 -2.39
CA GLU A 136 -6.58 8.32 -2.59
C GLU A 136 -5.71 7.68 -1.51
N PHE A 137 -6.19 7.70 -0.26
CA PHE A 137 -5.53 7.04 0.86
C PHE A 137 -5.40 5.53 0.64
N VAL A 138 -6.48 4.86 0.23
CA VAL A 138 -6.47 3.41 -0.06
C VAL A 138 -5.47 3.11 -1.18
N ARG A 139 -5.48 3.87 -2.28
CA ARG A 139 -4.53 3.71 -3.39
C ARG A 139 -3.07 3.94 -3.00
N GLY A 140 -2.83 4.78 -1.99
CA GLY A 140 -1.51 5.03 -1.42
C GLY A 140 -1.02 3.95 -0.44
N CYS A 141 -1.94 3.11 0.06
CA CYS A 141 -1.60 2.01 0.95
C CYS A 141 -1.06 0.78 0.21
N HIS A 142 -0.41 -0.13 0.96
CA HIS A 142 0.16 -1.35 0.39
C HIS A 142 -0.75 -2.57 0.54
N ILE A 143 -1.50 -2.65 1.65
CA ILE A 143 -2.38 -3.77 1.98
C ILE A 143 -3.52 -3.28 2.87
N GLY A 144 -4.74 -3.72 2.60
CA GLY A 144 -5.90 -3.57 3.48
C GLY A 144 -6.04 -4.76 4.42
N VAL A 145 -6.40 -4.56 5.69
CA VAL A 145 -6.48 -5.62 6.69
C VAL A 145 -7.82 -5.57 7.40
N PHE A 146 -8.71 -6.50 7.06
CA PHE A 146 -10.12 -6.54 7.50
C PHE A 146 -10.44 -7.90 8.15
N PRO A 147 -9.88 -8.20 9.34
CA PRO A 147 -10.02 -9.49 9.98
C PRO A 147 -11.39 -9.63 10.67
N SER A 148 -12.48 -9.35 9.96
CA SER A 148 -13.83 -9.25 10.50
C SER A 148 -14.34 -10.58 11.08
N TYR A 149 -15.05 -10.51 12.20
CA TYR A 149 -15.73 -11.66 12.81
C TYR A 149 -17.19 -11.78 12.32
N TYR A 150 -17.85 -10.63 12.15
CA TYR A 150 -19.20 -10.53 11.60
C TYR A 150 -19.21 -9.48 10.48
N GLU A 151 -19.31 -9.94 9.24
CA GLU A 151 -19.31 -9.07 8.07
C GLU A 151 -20.17 -9.74 6.98
N PRO A 152 -21.46 -9.38 6.86
CA PRO A 152 -22.38 -10.06 5.95
C PRO A 152 -21.92 -10.08 4.49
N TRP A 153 -21.24 -9.01 4.05
CA TRP A 153 -20.60 -8.93 2.74
C TRP A 153 -19.13 -8.59 2.87
N GLY A 154 -18.78 -7.30 2.98
CA GLY A 154 -17.37 -6.86 3.00
C GLY A 154 -17.08 -5.96 1.82
N TYR A 155 -17.64 -4.75 1.85
CA TYR A 155 -17.42 -3.75 0.79
C TYR A 155 -15.99 -3.24 0.79
N THR A 156 -15.40 -3.01 1.96
CA THR A 156 -14.04 -2.48 2.09
C THR A 156 -12.97 -3.37 1.44
N PRO A 157 -12.91 -4.69 1.69
CA PRO A 157 -11.97 -5.55 0.96
C PRO A 157 -12.28 -5.63 -0.55
N ALA A 158 -13.55 -5.56 -0.96
CA ALA A 158 -13.94 -5.54 -2.37
C ALA A 158 -13.48 -4.25 -3.08
N GLU A 159 -13.67 -3.09 -2.45
CA GLU A 159 -13.19 -1.80 -2.93
C GLU A 159 -11.65 -1.78 -3.05
N CYS A 160 -10.93 -2.35 -2.06
CA CYS A 160 -9.49 -2.53 -2.17
C CYS A 160 -9.11 -3.34 -3.41
N THR A 161 -9.82 -4.44 -3.71
CA THR A 161 -9.57 -5.26 -4.91
C THR A 161 -9.78 -4.45 -6.19
N VAL A 162 -10.85 -3.67 -6.28
CA VAL A 162 -11.13 -2.78 -7.42
C VAL A 162 -10.02 -1.73 -7.60
N MET A 163 -9.44 -1.23 -6.51
CA MET A 163 -8.32 -0.28 -6.55
C MET A 163 -6.94 -0.94 -6.73
N GLY A 164 -6.89 -2.27 -6.94
CA GLY A 164 -5.64 -3.02 -7.12
C GLY A 164 -4.78 -3.07 -5.84
N ILE A 165 -5.42 -3.04 -4.67
CA ILE A 165 -4.78 -3.12 -3.36
C ILE A 165 -5.05 -4.50 -2.76
N PRO A 166 -4.00 -5.32 -2.51
CA PRO A 166 -4.14 -6.58 -1.80
C PRO A 166 -4.87 -6.40 -0.47
N SER A 167 -5.67 -7.39 -0.07
CA SER A 167 -6.45 -7.32 1.16
C SER A 167 -6.42 -8.64 1.94
N ILE A 168 -6.46 -8.52 3.26
CA ILE A 168 -6.70 -9.64 4.18
C ILE A 168 -8.15 -9.57 4.64
N THR A 169 -8.88 -10.67 4.48
CA THR A 169 -10.26 -10.89 4.94
C THR A 169 -10.36 -12.20 5.72
N THR A 170 -11.56 -12.68 6.02
CA THR A 170 -11.79 -13.91 6.79
C THR A 170 -12.80 -14.83 6.11
N ASN A 171 -12.78 -16.11 6.45
CA ASN A 171 -13.81 -17.07 6.03
C ASN A 171 -15.14 -16.95 6.80
N LEU A 172 -15.34 -15.84 7.52
CA LEU A 172 -16.62 -15.41 8.10
C LEU A 172 -17.19 -14.17 7.39
N SER A 173 -16.38 -13.50 6.55
CA SER A 173 -16.81 -12.42 5.66
C SER A 173 -17.49 -12.97 4.42
N GLY A 174 -18.57 -12.35 3.96
CA GLY A 174 -19.25 -12.72 2.71
C GLY A 174 -18.34 -12.63 1.50
N PHE A 175 -17.50 -11.60 1.42
CA PHE A 175 -16.49 -11.40 0.39
C PHE A 175 -15.42 -12.49 0.46
N GLY A 176 -14.92 -12.80 1.66
CA GLY A 176 -13.94 -13.87 1.84
C GLY A 176 -14.48 -15.23 1.40
N CYS A 177 -15.72 -15.56 1.78
CA CYS A 177 -16.41 -16.77 1.31
C CYS A 177 -16.59 -16.78 -0.22
N PHE A 178 -17.04 -15.66 -0.81
CA PHE A 178 -17.23 -15.53 -2.24
C PHE A 178 -15.92 -15.77 -3.01
N ILE A 179 -14.83 -15.13 -2.60
CA ILE A 179 -13.53 -15.30 -3.25
C ILE A 179 -13.01 -16.73 -3.08
N ALA A 180 -13.16 -17.34 -1.90
CA ALA A 180 -12.73 -18.72 -1.66
C ALA A 180 -13.45 -19.73 -2.57
N GLU A 181 -14.72 -19.49 -2.88
CA GLU A 181 -15.52 -20.36 -3.76
C GLU A 181 -15.19 -20.15 -5.24
N HIS A 182 -14.98 -18.90 -5.65
CA HIS A 182 -14.91 -18.54 -7.07
C HIS A 182 -13.49 -18.37 -7.61
N VAL A 183 -12.46 -18.25 -6.77
CA VAL A 183 -11.06 -18.05 -7.18
C VAL A 183 -10.21 -19.24 -6.76
N ALA A 184 -9.55 -19.90 -7.72
CA ALA A 184 -8.82 -21.13 -7.46
C ALA A 184 -7.55 -20.97 -6.59
N ASP A 185 -6.96 -19.77 -6.58
CA ASP A 185 -5.80 -19.42 -5.75
C ASP A 185 -5.86 -17.94 -5.33
N PRO A 186 -6.69 -17.59 -4.33
CA PRO A 186 -6.91 -16.21 -3.89
C PRO A 186 -5.61 -15.48 -3.50
N MET A 187 -4.69 -16.19 -2.86
CA MET A 187 -3.45 -15.62 -2.33
C MET A 187 -2.53 -15.11 -3.45
N SER A 188 -2.44 -15.85 -4.56
CA SER A 188 -1.69 -15.42 -5.75
C SER A 188 -2.28 -14.18 -6.43
N TYR A 189 -3.56 -13.88 -6.18
CA TYR A 189 -4.25 -12.66 -6.60
C TYR A 189 -4.28 -11.58 -5.51
N GLY A 190 -3.57 -11.78 -4.39
CA GLY A 190 -3.48 -10.78 -3.31
C GLY A 190 -4.71 -10.70 -2.41
N THR A 191 -5.58 -11.71 -2.41
CA THR A 191 -6.63 -11.86 -1.39
C THR A 191 -6.23 -12.95 -0.40
N TYR A 192 -5.96 -12.55 0.84
CA TYR A 192 -5.57 -13.45 1.92
C TYR A 192 -6.77 -13.70 2.82
N ILE A 193 -7.08 -14.97 3.09
CA ILE A 193 -8.28 -15.35 3.85
C ILE A 193 -7.84 -16.03 5.14
N VAL A 194 -7.99 -15.32 6.26
CA VAL A 194 -7.71 -15.87 7.60
C VAL A 194 -8.83 -16.81 7.99
N ASP A 195 -8.47 -17.98 8.53
CA ASP A 195 -9.45 -18.91 9.07
C ASP A 195 -9.83 -18.46 10.48
N ARG A 196 -11.07 -17.96 10.62
CA ARG A 196 -11.70 -17.60 11.89
C ARG A 196 -12.90 -18.50 12.23
N ARG A 197 -13.23 -19.45 11.36
CA ARG A 197 -14.39 -20.34 11.50
C ARG A 197 -14.01 -21.68 12.13
N PHE A 198 -12.83 -22.20 11.80
CA PHE A 198 -12.41 -23.54 12.21
C PHE A 198 -11.14 -23.54 13.08
N LYS A 199 -10.63 -22.35 13.42
CA LYS A 199 -9.46 -22.15 14.29
C LYS A 199 -9.81 -21.34 15.53
N SER A 200 -9.01 -21.53 16.58
CA SER A 200 -9.08 -20.71 17.79
C SER A 200 -8.62 -19.26 17.51
N PRO A 201 -9.00 -18.29 18.36
CA PRO A 201 -8.57 -16.90 18.19
C PRO A 201 -7.05 -16.73 18.09
N GLU A 202 -6.28 -17.49 18.88
CA GLU A 202 -4.81 -17.41 18.87
C GLU A 202 -4.24 -17.89 17.53
N GLU A 203 -4.72 -19.02 17.01
CA GLU A 203 -4.28 -19.54 15.72
C GLU A 203 -4.65 -18.60 14.56
N SER A 204 -5.82 -17.94 14.63
CA SER A 204 -6.22 -16.91 13.67
C SER A 204 -5.30 -15.68 13.74
N VAL A 205 -4.90 -15.25 14.94
CA VAL A 205 -3.97 -14.13 15.14
C VAL A 205 -2.59 -14.50 14.57
N GLN A 206 -2.10 -15.69 14.86
CA GLN A 206 -0.82 -16.17 14.32
C GLN A 206 -0.84 -16.28 12.80
N GLN A 207 -1.95 -16.76 12.21
CA GLN A 207 -2.10 -16.80 10.76
C GLN A 207 -2.11 -15.39 10.13
N LEU A 208 -2.83 -14.44 10.74
CA LEU A 208 -2.83 -13.04 10.30
C LEU A 208 -1.44 -12.42 10.37
N ALA A 209 -0.72 -12.63 11.48
CA ALA A 209 0.65 -12.16 11.66
C ALA A 209 1.60 -12.75 10.61
N GLN A 210 1.45 -14.05 10.29
CA GLN A 210 2.24 -14.71 9.26
C GLN A 210 2.01 -14.09 7.87
N TYR A 211 0.75 -13.87 7.47
CA TYR A 211 0.46 -13.22 6.19
C TYR A 211 1.07 -11.81 6.09
N LEU A 212 0.98 -11.03 7.17
CA LEU A 212 1.60 -9.71 7.22
C LEU A 212 3.12 -9.79 7.15
N PHE A 213 3.73 -10.74 7.87
CA PHE A 213 5.18 -10.96 7.84
C PHE A 213 5.65 -11.34 6.43
N ASP A 214 5.01 -12.32 5.79
CA ASP A 214 5.34 -12.76 4.44
C ASP A 214 5.21 -11.61 3.43
N PHE A 215 4.16 -10.78 3.57
CA PHE A 215 3.99 -9.59 2.73
C PHE A 215 5.14 -8.58 2.90
N THR A 216 5.68 -8.43 4.11
CA THR A 216 6.85 -7.55 4.35
C THR A 216 8.15 -8.07 3.73
N CYS A 217 8.21 -9.37 3.41
CA CYS A 217 9.36 -9.98 2.74
C CYS A 217 9.35 -9.76 1.21
N LEU A 218 8.23 -9.30 0.64
CA LEU A 218 8.14 -9.04 -0.80
C LEU A 218 9.04 -7.89 -1.24
N SER A 219 9.64 -8.01 -2.43
CA SER A 219 10.32 -6.92 -3.10
C SER A 219 9.34 -5.93 -3.73
N ARG A 220 9.82 -4.74 -4.12
CA ARG A 220 8.98 -3.74 -4.83
C ARG A 220 8.37 -4.33 -6.10
N ARG A 221 9.16 -5.07 -6.90
CA ARG A 221 8.68 -5.72 -8.13
C ARG A 221 7.57 -6.74 -7.83
N GLN A 222 7.74 -7.54 -6.78
CA GLN A 222 6.74 -8.54 -6.38
C GLN A 222 5.43 -7.88 -5.94
N ARG A 223 5.50 -6.79 -5.15
CA ARG A 223 4.31 -6.00 -4.78
C ARG A 223 3.58 -5.41 -5.99
N ILE A 224 4.31 -4.85 -6.96
CA ILE A 224 3.70 -4.31 -8.19
C ILE A 224 2.98 -5.41 -8.98
N ILE A 225 3.63 -6.57 -9.15
CA ILE A 225 3.02 -7.72 -9.83
C ILE A 225 1.76 -8.17 -9.08
N GLN A 226 1.80 -8.24 -7.75
CA GLN A 226 0.65 -8.62 -6.95
C GLN A 226 -0.50 -7.64 -7.10
N ARG A 227 -0.24 -6.32 -7.03
CA ARG A 227 -1.26 -5.28 -7.27
C ARG A 227 -1.93 -5.42 -8.64
N ASN A 228 -1.15 -5.65 -9.69
CA ASN A 228 -1.67 -5.89 -11.04
C ASN A 228 -2.52 -7.16 -11.11
N ARG A 229 -2.20 -8.20 -10.33
CA ARG A 229 -3.04 -9.40 -10.26
C ARG A 229 -4.33 -9.13 -9.49
N THR A 230 -4.25 -8.42 -8.36
CA THR A 230 -5.41 -8.04 -7.56
C THR A 230 -6.42 -7.24 -8.38
N GLU A 231 -5.96 -6.26 -9.16
CA GLU A 231 -6.82 -5.43 -10.01
C GLU A 231 -7.57 -6.24 -11.08
N ARG A 232 -7.00 -7.34 -11.59
CA ARG A 232 -7.70 -8.25 -12.53
C ARG A 232 -8.89 -9.00 -11.93
N LEU A 233 -9.01 -9.05 -10.60
CA LEU A 233 -10.19 -9.60 -9.94
C LEU A 233 -11.35 -8.59 -9.89
N SER A 234 -11.13 -7.31 -10.22
CA SER A 234 -12.16 -6.28 -10.18
C SER A 234 -13.35 -6.61 -11.07
N ASP A 235 -13.11 -7.14 -12.27
CA ASP A 235 -14.16 -7.57 -13.21
C ASP A 235 -15.11 -8.59 -12.57
N LEU A 236 -14.59 -9.54 -11.79
CA LEU A 236 -15.40 -10.56 -11.10
C LEU A 236 -16.41 -9.93 -10.12
N LEU A 237 -16.09 -8.76 -9.58
CA LEU A 237 -16.90 -8.03 -8.61
C LEU A 237 -17.88 -7.04 -9.25
N ASP A 238 -17.82 -6.86 -10.58
CA ASP A 238 -18.71 -5.94 -11.30
C ASP A 238 -20.15 -6.49 -11.39
N TRP A 239 -21.13 -5.59 -11.35
CA TRP A 239 -22.55 -5.93 -11.46
C TRP A 239 -22.93 -6.61 -12.79
N LYS A 240 -22.16 -6.41 -13.86
CA LYS A 240 -22.30 -7.16 -15.12
C LYS A 240 -22.18 -8.67 -14.89
N ASN A 241 -21.32 -9.08 -13.95
CA ASN A 241 -21.14 -10.47 -13.56
C ASN A 241 -22.09 -10.84 -12.42
N LEU A 242 -22.07 -10.12 -11.30
CA LEU A 242 -22.85 -10.46 -10.11
C LEU A 242 -24.38 -10.38 -10.31
N GLY A 243 -24.84 -9.58 -11.28
CA GLY A 243 -26.26 -9.44 -11.62
C GLY A 243 -26.90 -10.73 -12.16
N VAL A 244 -26.13 -11.75 -12.53
CA VAL A 244 -26.67 -13.07 -12.90
C VAL A 244 -27.46 -13.69 -11.75
N TYR A 245 -27.01 -13.55 -10.51
CA TYR A 245 -27.68 -14.15 -9.35
C TYR A 245 -29.06 -13.51 -9.10
N TYR A 246 -29.23 -12.22 -9.38
CA TYR A 246 -30.52 -11.53 -9.33
C TYR A 246 -31.47 -11.96 -10.46
N ARG A 247 -30.94 -12.29 -11.64
CA ARG A 247 -31.74 -12.86 -12.73
C ARG A 247 -32.22 -14.27 -12.38
N GLN A 248 -31.33 -15.11 -11.86
CA GLN A 248 -31.65 -16.46 -11.41
C GLN A 248 -32.71 -16.45 -10.29
N ALA A 249 -32.56 -15.59 -9.27
CA ALA A 249 -33.54 -15.49 -8.20
C ALA A 249 -34.95 -15.13 -8.71
N ARG A 250 -35.05 -14.22 -9.69
CA ARG A 250 -36.33 -13.86 -10.33
C ARG A 250 -36.90 -15.00 -11.17
N GLN A 251 -36.07 -15.70 -11.93
CA GLN A 251 -36.50 -16.87 -12.70
C GLN A 251 -37.00 -17.99 -11.78
N MET A 252 -36.31 -18.25 -10.67
CA MET A 252 -36.74 -19.23 -9.67
C MET A 252 -38.08 -18.84 -9.03
N ALA A 253 -38.29 -17.55 -8.73
CA ALA A 253 -39.56 -17.07 -8.19
C ALA A 253 -40.71 -17.23 -9.20
N LEU A 254 -40.47 -16.92 -10.48
CA LEU A 254 -41.46 -17.10 -11.53
C LEU A 254 -41.78 -18.59 -11.73
N HIS A 255 -40.78 -19.45 -11.83
CA HIS A 255 -40.98 -20.90 -11.98
C HIS A 255 -41.78 -21.52 -10.82
N LYS A 256 -41.57 -21.05 -9.58
CA LYS A 256 -42.34 -21.51 -8.42
C LYS A 256 -43.80 -21.05 -8.41
N THR A 257 -44.09 -19.90 -9.00
CA THR A 257 -45.43 -19.28 -8.95
C THR A 257 -46.25 -19.56 -10.20
N HIS A 258 -45.59 -19.69 -11.35
CA HIS A 258 -46.19 -19.84 -12.68
C HIS A 258 -45.29 -20.76 -13.55
N PRO A 259 -45.26 -22.08 -13.25
CA PRO A 259 -44.40 -23.04 -13.94
C PRO A 259 -44.67 -23.13 -15.45
N GLU A 260 -45.87 -22.77 -15.91
CA GLU A 260 -46.27 -22.76 -17.32
C GLU A 260 -45.49 -21.77 -18.20
N PHE A 261 -44.85 -20.75 -17.60
CA PHE A 261 -44.09 -19.74 -18.36
C PHE A 261 -42.61 -20.08 -18.55
N LEU A 262 -42.09 -21.16 -17.96
CA LEU A 262 -40.67 -21.51 -18.02
C LEU A 262 -40.45 -23.01 -18.28
N GLU A 263 -39.86 -23.34 -19.43
CA GLU A 263 -39.35 -24.69 -19.72
C GLU A 263 -38.18 -25.03 -18.78
N ASP A 264 -38.20 -26.27 -18.24
CA ASP A 264 -37.37 -26.78 -17.13
C ASP A 264 -35.84 -26.72 -17.40
N GLU A 265 -35.44 -26.61 -18.67
CA GLU A 265 -34.05 -26.49 -19.12
C GLU A 265 -33.38 -25.16 -18.71
N THR A 266 -34.15 -24.07 -18.57
CA THR A 266 -33.58 -22.74 -18.27
C THR A 266 -33.08 -22.57 -16.84
N VAL A 267 -33.55 -23.40 -15.91
CA VAL A 267 -33.21 -23.31 -14.47
C VAL A 267 -31.93 -24.07 -14.10
N ARG A 268 -31.49 -25.01 -14.95
CA ARG A 268 -30.40 -25.97 -14.61
C ARG A 268 -28.98 -25.48 -14.90
N ASN A 269 -28.78 -24.40 -15.63
CA ASN A 269 -27.44 -23.85 -15.87
C ASN A 269 -26.92 -23.10 -14.63
N LYS A 270 -26.38 -23.85 -13.66
CA LYS A 270 -25.51 -23.32 -12.62
C LYS A 270 -24.24 -22.79 -13.28
N MET A 271 -24.24 -21.51 -13.64
CA MET A 271 -23.04 -20.84 -14.14
C MET A 271 -22.02 -20.78 -13.00
N GLN A 272 -21.05 -21.69 -12.99
CA GLN A 272 -19.93 -21.65 -12.05
C GLN A 272 -18.88 -20.67 -12.58
N MET A 273 -18.82 -19.48 -11.98
CA MET A 273 -17.70 -18.58 -12.23
C MET A 273 -16.48 -19.13 -11.49
N LYS A 274 -15.51 -19.69 -12.21
CA LYS A 274 -14.24 -20.12 -11.61
C LYS A 274 -13.09 -19.36 -12.24
N TYR A 275 -12.52 -18.44 -11.48
CA TYR A 275 -11.36 -17.67 -11.87
C TYR A 275 -10.11 -18.56 -11.75
N PRO A 276 -9.36 -18.78 -12.85
CA PRO A 276 -8.25 -19.72 -12.89
C PRO A 276 -7.04 -19.20 -12.12
N ARG A 277 -6.00 -20.04 -11.95
CA ARG A 277 -4.71 -19.59 -11.42
C ARG A 277 -4.01 -18.65 -12.43
N PRO A 278 -3.19 -17.70 -11.97
CA PRO A 278 -2.49 -16.81 -12.88
C PRO A 278 -1.43 -17.58 -13.69
N MET A 279 -1.36 -17.34 -15.00
CA MET A 279 -0.41 -18.03 -15.91
C MET A 279 1.06 -17.74 -15.60
N SER A 280 1.36 -16.61 -14.95
CA SER A 280 2.71 -16.25 -14.52
C SER A 280 3.00 -16.81 -13.13
N GLU A 281 4.11 -17.53 -12.95
CA GLU A 281 4.54 -17.96 -11.61
C GLU A 281 4.78 -16.74 -10.69
N PRO A 282 4.53 -16.87 -9.37
CA PRO A 282 5.00 -15.89 -8.42
C PRO A 282 6.54 -15.85 -8.48
N PRO A 283 7.16 -14.69 -8.66
CA PRO A 283 8.62 -14.57 -8.68
C PRO A 283 9.23 -15.15 -7.40
N SER A 284 10.16 -16.09 -7.55
CA SER A 284 10.87 -16.75 -6.44
C SER A 284 11.55 -15.74 -5.52
N PRO A 285 11.57 -15.95 -4.20
CA PRO A 285 12.27 -15.08 -3.26
C PRO A 285 13.78 -15.31 -3.39
N LEU A 286 14.45 -14.57 -4.28
CA LEU A 286 15.91 -14.48 -4.31
C LEU A 286 16.38 -13.03 -4.42
N SER A 287 17.52 -12.83 -3.76
CA SER A 287 18.14 -11.57 -3.38
C SER A 287 18.11 -10.51 -4.48
N SER A 288 17.66 -9.32 -4.12
CA SER A 288 17.90 -8.13 -4.92
C SER A 288 19.40 -7.89 -5.01
N ARG A 289 20.03 -8.27 -6.13
CA ARG A 289 21.21 -7.54 -6.60
C ARG A 289 20.77 -6.10 -6.83
N ALA A 290 21.50 -5.16 -6.23
CA ALA A 290 21.29 -3.74 -6.43
C ALA A 290 21.40 -3.43 -7.92
N SER A 291 20.35 -2.86 -8.50
CA SER A 291 20.42 -2.21 -9.81
C SER A 291 21.06 -0.84 -9.61
N THR A 292 22.38 -0.81 -9.42
CA THR A 292 23.15 0.42 -9.62
C THR A 292 23.51 0.48 -11.11
N PRO A 293 23.32 1.61 -11.82
CA PRO A 293 23.89 1.75 -13.16
C PRO A 293 25.42 1.65 -13.03
N ALA A 294 26.07 0.99 -13.99
CA ALA A 294 27.53 1.00 -14.07
C ALA A 294 28.02 2.47 -14.18
N PRO A 295 29.09 2.87 -13.47
CA PRO A 295 29.66 4.19 -13.67
C PRO A 295 30.22 4.28 -15.09
N SER A 296 30.03 5.44 -15.72
CA SER A 296 30.60 5.77 -17.02
C SER A 296 32.13 5.71 -16.95
N GLU A 297 32.74 4.81 -17.72
CA GLU A 297 34.18 4.85 -17.98
C GLU A 297 34.49 6.05 -18.87
N HIS A 298 35.20 7.02 -18.31
CA HIS A 298 35.85 8.07 -19.07
C HIS A 298 37.23 7.58 -19.48
N GLY A 299 37.41 7.42 -20.80
CA GLY A 299 38.62 7.69 -21.58
C GLY A 299 39.97 7.22 -21.03
N SER A 300 40.49 6.16 -21.61
CA SER A 300 41.92 6.03 -21.85
C SER A 300 42.13 5.81 -23.34
N ASP A 301 42.70 6.84 -23.99
CA ASP A 301 43.29 6.78 -25.33
C ASP A 301 44.39 5.72 -25.33
N GLU A 302 44.25 4.67 -26.14
CA GLU A 302 45.36 4.00 -26.82
C GLU A 302 44.83 3.48 -28.17
N GLU A 303 45.04 4.28 -29.22
CA GLU A 303 45.17 3.79 -30.59
C GLU A 303 46.44 2.92 -30.60
N ASP A 304 46.35 1.66 -31.06
CA ASP A 304 47.37 1.10 -31.96
C ASP A 304 47.01 -0.29 -32.51
N GLU A 305 47.12 -0.35 -33.84
CA GLU A 305 47.56 -1.46 -34.72
C GLU A 305 46.71 -2.73 -34.87
N LEU A 306 45.94 -2.71 -35.96
CA LEU A 306 45.57 -3.89 -36.75
C LEU A 306 46.83 -4.52 -37.38
N SER A 307 47.18 -5.73 -36.95
CA SER A 307 48.17 -6.59 -37.62
C SER A 307 47.48 -7.63 -38.48
N ASP A 308 47.75 -7.52 -39.78
CA ASP A 308 47.45 -8.47 -40.86
C ASP A 308 48.39 -9.69 -40.75
N GLY A 309 47.89 -10.89 -41.08
CA GLY A 309 48.63 -12.14 -40.83
C GLY A 309 47.95 -13.38 -41.39
N SER A 310 48.09 -13.53 -42.70
CA SER A 310 47.67 -14.62 -43.60
C SER A 310 48.16 -16.04 -43.28
N GLU A 311 47.38 -17.01 -43.80
CA GLU A 311 47.79 -18.30 -44.41
C GLU A 311 48.21 -19.52 -43.56
N ASN A 312 47.38 -20.57 -43.57
CA ASN A 312 47.54 -21.84 -44.33
C ASN A 312 46.57 -22.91 -43.76
N ALA A 313 45.60 -23.43 -44.50
CA ALA A 313 45.68 -24.42 -45.59
C ALA A 313 46.21 -25.80 -45.14
N GLY A 314 45.35 -26.83 -45.30
CA GLY A 314 45.70 -28.23 -45.08
C GLY A 314 44.48 -29.15 -45.18
N GLU A 315 44.11 -29.52 -46.40
CA GLU A 315 43.16 -30.59 -46.74
C GLU A 315 43.65 -31.95 -46.26
N THR A 316 42.77 -32.75 -45.64
CA THR A 316 42.37 -34.11 -46.08
C THR A 316 41.24 -34.63 -45.21
#